data_AF-A0A6N8DHT2-F1
#
_entry.id   AF-A0A6N8DHT2-F1
#
_cell.length_a   1.000
_cell.length_b   1.000
_cell.length_c   1.000
_cell.angle_alpha   90.00
_cell.angle_beta   90.00
_cell.angle_gamma   90.00
#
_symmetry.space_group_name_H-M   'P 1'
#
loop_
_entity.id
_entity.type
_entity.pdbx_description
1 polymer ?
#
loop_
_entity_poly.entity_id
_entity_poly.type
_entity_poly.pdbx_seq_one_letter_code
_entity_poly.pdbx_strand_id
1 'polypeptide(L)'
;MMSAPSDSHRVLLTAGDVKKLEDEYARMTAEIADIEARRKEIESRRDEINDRLGKIRELMTALGLADRLTVAQSFGPSPRGDPASGDISDPSEVGESHRSPWIKEILNHLKSAPYESMTSAELREHVECGELANLLKVSDKGYYHAIGRLARQGIITKENNRLFTVAGLEKYKADGSPALPHGAVSQRKSPMADEIIAFIEVSGGSARAGEIVSHLLTVEPFAGPVRRNKSSAYNVLARLVDRGHLERLEGAVYKVPETNEASANAEATHYPLMGNKTGAD
;
A
#
# COMPACT_ATOMS: atom_id res chain seq x y z
N MET A 1 -32.12 -35.12 -27.15
CA MET A 1 -31.89 -35.03 -25.70
C MET A 1 -32.07 -33.57 -25.30
N MET A 2 -33.20 -33.22 -24.68
CA MET A 2 -33.50 -31.86 -24.25
C MET A 2 -33.04 -31.70 -22.79
N SER A 3 -32.07 -30.83 -22.55
CA SER A 3 -31.65 -30.46 -21.19
C SER A 3 -32.82 -29.80 -20.47
N ALA A 4 -33.19 -30.36 -19.32
CA ALA A 4 -34.18 -29.76 -18.44
C ALA A 4 -33.71 -28.36 -17.99
N PRO A 5 -34.60 -27.35 -17.94
CA PRO A 5 -34.26 -26.04 -17.44
C PRO A 5 -33.85 -26.15 -15.97
N SER A 6 -32.64 -25.67 -15.67
CA SER A 6 -32.08 -25.54 -14.33
C SER A 6 -33.08 -24.84 -13.41
N ASP A 7 -33.45 -25.56 -12.35
CA ASP A 7 -34.41 -25.14 -11.34
C ASP A 7 -33.88 -23.86 -10.67
N SER A 8 -34.44 -22.73 -11.09
CA SER A 8 -34.03 -21.42 -10.60
C SER A 8 -34.47 -21.31 -9.15
N HIS A 9 -33.51 -21.46 -8.24
CA HIS A 9 -33.70 -21.26 -6.80
C HIS A 9 -34.37 -19.91 -6.54
N ARG A 10 -35.69 -19.92 -6.36
CA ARG A 10 -36.46 -18.78 -5.88
C ARG A 10 -36.13 -18.60 -4.41
N VAL A 11 -35.20 -17.68 -4.14
CA VAL A 11 -34.95 -17.19 -2.79
C VAL A 11 -36.21 -16.43 -2.35
N LEU A 12 -36.99 -17.03 -1.46
CA LEU A 12 -38.15 -16.39 -0.85
C LEU A 12 -37.64 -15.45 0.25
N LEU A 13 -37.63 -14.15 -0.02
CA LEU A 13 -37.37 -13.13 0.99
C LEU A 13 -38.44 -13.22 2.08
N THR A 14 -38.02 -13.39 3.33
CA THR A 14 -38.93 -13.40 4.48
C THR A 14 -39.20 -11.97 4.95
N ALA A 15 -40.27 -11.78 5.72
CA ALA A 15 -40.53 -10.49 6.37
C ALA A 15 -39.37 -10.03 7.28
N GLY A 16 -38.60 -10.98 7.83
CA GLY A 16 -37.40 -10.69 8.62
C GLY A 16 -36.25 -10.13 7.78
N ASP A 17 -36.09 -10.59 6.53
CA ASP A 17 -35.07 -10.08 5.61
C ASP A 17 -35.40 -8.67 5.15
N VAL A 18 -36.68 -8.38 4.89
CA VAL A 18 -37.16 -7.02 4.57
C VAL A 18 -36.84 -6.06 5.72
N LYS A 19 -37.17 -6.43 6.96
CA LYS A 19 -36.88 -5.59 8.14
C LYS A 19 -35.38 -5.32 8.32
N LYS A 20 -34.52 -6.33 8.11
CA LYS A 20 -33.06 -6.14 8.17
C LYS A 20 -32.58 -5.13 7.12
N LEU A 21 -33.12 -5.19 5.90
CA LEU A 21 -32.79 -4.24 4.84
C LEU A 21 -33.27 -2.82 5.17
N GLU A 22 -34.45 -2.68 5.78
CA GLU A 22 -34.96 -1.39 6.26
C GLU A 22 -34.06 -0.79 7.35
N ASP A 23 -33.66 -1.59 8.34
CA ASP A 23 -32.75 -1.16 9.41
C ASP A 23 -31.37 -0.77 8.86
N GLU A 24 -30.85 -1.54 7.90
CA GLU A 24 -29.57 -1.25 7.24
C GLU A 24 -29.64 0.03 6.40
N TYR A 25 -30.74 0.23 5.66
CA TYR A 25 -30.99 1.45 4.91
C TYR A 25 -31.07 2.68 5.82
N ALA A 26 -31.75 2.56 6.96
CA ALA A 26 -31.83 3.63 7.96
C ALA A 26 -30.43 3.97 8.53
N ARG A 27 -29.61 2.95 8.82
CA ARG A 27 -28.21 3.14 9.27
C ARG A 27 -27.37 3.87 8.23
N MET A 28 -27.40 3.43 6.97
CA MET A 28 -26.65 4.07 5.88
C MET A 28 -27.11 5.51 5.66
N THR A 29 -28.41 5.79 5.76
CA THR A 29 -28.96 7.14 5.62
C THR A 29 -28.45 8.07 6.73
N ALA A 30 -28.38 7.59 7.97
CA ALA A 30 -27.82 8.34 9.09
C ALA A 30 -26.31 8.61 8.92
N GLU A 31 -25.55 7.62 8.41
CA GLU A 31 -24.12 7.77 8.13
C GLU A 31 -23.85 8.81 7.04
N ILE A 32 -24.64 8.81 5.96
CA ILE A 32 -24.56 9.82 4.90
C ILE A 32 -24.79 11.22 5.47
N ALA A 33 -25.79 11.38 6.34
CA ALA A 33 -26.08 12.68 6.98
C ALA A 33 -24.92 13.18 7.87
N ASP A 34 -24.25 12.29 8.62
CA ASP A 34 -23.06 12.65 9.42
C ASP A 34 -21.88 13.07 8.53
N ILE A 35 -21.64 12.35 7.43
CA ILE A 35 -20.60 12.70 6.46
C ILE A 35 -20.86 14.08 5.83
N GLU A 36 -22.11 14.38 5.47
CA GLU A 36 -22.49 15.70 4.94
C GLU A 36 -22.31 16.82 5.97
N ALA A 37 -22.62 16.56 7.25
CA ALA A 37 -22.39 17.52 8.32
C ALA A 37 -20.89 17.82 8.49
N ARG A 38 -20.04 16.80 8.51
CA ARG A 38 -18.57 16.95 8.57
C ARG A 38 -18.03 17.69 7.35
N ARG A 39 -18.57 17.44 6.16
CA ARG A 39 -18.17 18.16 4.94
C ARG A 39 -18.46 19.65 5.05
N LYS A 40 -19.64 20.04 5.56
CA LYS A 40 -20.00 21.45 5.79
C LYS A 40 -19.08 22.11 6.82
N GLU A 41 -18.68 21.39 7.88
CA GLU A 41 -17.72 21.91 8.86
C GLU A 41 -16.34 22.16 8.22
N ILE A 42 -15.84 21.23 7.42
CA ILE A 42 -14.56 21.37 6.71
C ILE A 42 -14.60 22.56 5.74
N GLU A 43 -15.71 22.75 5.03
CA GLU A 43 -15.92 23.88 4.13
C GLU A 43 -15.91 25.21 4.88
N SER A 44 -16.63 25.31 6.00
CA SER A 44 -16.60 26.48 6.87
C SER A 44 -15.20 26.80 7.40
N ARG A 45 -14.42 25.79 7.83
CA ARG A 45 -13.03 25.98 8.27
C ARG A 45 -12.12 26.45 7.13
N ARG A 46 -12.35 25.95 5.90
CA ARG A 46 -11.59 26.38 4.72
C ARG A 46 -11.84 27.86 4.43
N ASP A 47 -13.08 28.31 4.51
CA ASP A 47 -13.45 29.71 4.31
C ASP A 47 -12.83 30.60 5.38
N GLU A 48 -12.85 30.19 6.66
CA GLU A 48 -12.18 30.91 7.75
C GLU A 48 -10.67 31.05 7.51
N ILE A 49 -10.01 29.98 7.03
CA ILE A 49 -8.57 30.03 6.68
C ILE A 49 -8.33 31.00 5.53
N ASN A 50 -9.16 30.97 4.49
CA ASN A 50 -9.03 31.88 3.35
C ASN A 50 -9.19 33.35 3.76
N ASP A 51 -10.16 33.65 4.63
CA ASP A 51 -10.36 34.99 5.19
C ASP A 51 -9.15 35.44 6.02
N ARG A 52 -8.60 34.56 6.85
CA ARG A 52 -7.38 34.84 7.61
C ARG A 52 -6.19 35.12 6.69
N LEU A 53 -6.03 34.32 5.63
CA LEU A 53 -4.98 34.53 4.64
C LEU A 53 -5.20 35.86 3.88
N GLY A 54 -6.44 36.24 3.58
CA GLY A 54 -6.80 37.53 3.02
C GLY A 54 -6.34 38.69 3.92
N LYS A 55 -6.70 38.64 5.21
CA LYS A 55 -6.28 39.64 6.20
C LYS A 55 -4.77 39.73 6.36
N ILE A 56 -4.07 38.58 6.36
CA ILE A 56 -2.61 38.56 6.41
C ILE A 56 -2.01 39.23 5.17
N ARG A 57 -2.55 38.98 3.97
CA ARG A 57 -2.10 39.66 2.74
C ARG A 57 -2.33 41.17 2.81
N GLU A 58 -3.48 41.61 3.28
CA GLU A 58 -3.78 43.05 3.46
C GLU A 58 -2.80 43.71 4.44
N LEU A 59 -2.52 43.08 5.58
CA LEU A 59 -1.54 43.57 6.55
C LEU A 59 -0.13 43.63 5.97
N MET A 60 0.29 42.61 5.21
CA MET A 60 1.60 42.61 4.55
C MET A 60 1.73 43.72 3.51
N THR A 61 0.66 44.00 2.77
CA THR A 61 0.62 45.13 1.83
C THR A 61 0.71 46.46 2.56
N ALA A 62 -0.06 46.65 3.64
CA ALA A 62 -0.02 47.87 4.45
C ALA A 62 1.36 48.14 5.06
N LEU A 63 2.12 47.10 5.38
CA LEU A 63 3.48 47.19 5.92
C LEU A 63 4.57 47.36 4.84
N GLY A 64 4.21 47.42 3.55
CA GLY A 64 5.19 47.51 2.44
C GLY A 64 6.04 46.25 2.30
N LEU A 65 5.60 45.13 2.85
CA LEU A 65 6.31 43.83 2.81
C LEU A 65 5.89 42.96 1.62
N ALA A 66 4.93 43.42 0.80
CA ALA A 66 4.41 42.68 -0.34
C ALA A 66 5.50 42.27 -1.36
N ASP A 67 6.48 43.14 -1.62
CA ASP A 67 7.56 42.88 -2.59
C ASP A 67 8.61 41.86 -2.12
N ARG A 68 8.66 41.51 -0.83
CA ARG A 68 9.61 40.52 -0.31
C ARG A 68 9.13 39.07 -0.47
N LEU A 69 7.85 38.85 -0.78
CA LEU A 69 7.26 37.51 -0.91
C LEU A 69 7.24 36.96 -2.34
N THR A 70 7.38 37.81 -3.35
CA THR A 70 7.47 37.40 -4.76
C THR A 70 8.75 36.63 -5.07
N VAL A 71 9.83 36.85 -4.30
CA VAL A 71 11.13 36.15 -4.49
C VAL A 71 11.08 34.68 -4.05
N ALA A 72 10.16 34.29 -3.16
CA ALA A 72 10.00 32.89 -2.74
C ALA A 72 9.04 32.08 -3.63
N GLN A 73 8.34 32.72 -4.58
CA GLN A 73 7.40 32.06 -5.50
C GLN A 73 8.00 31.77 -6.89
N SER A 74 9.31 31.96 -7.09
CA SER A 74 10.03 31.50 -8.29
C SER A 74 10.33 30.00 -8.28
N PHE A 75 9.93 29.26 -7.24
CA PHE A 75 9.54 27.86 -7.41
C PHE A 75 8.17 27.84 -8.06
N GLY A 76 8.17 27.97 -9.39
CA GLY A 76 6.97 28.08 -10.19
C GLY A 76 5.95 26.99 -9.83
N PRO A 77 4.65 27.29 -9.94
CA PRO A 77 3.61 26.28 -9.79
C PRO A 77 3.92 25.15 -10.75
N SER A 78 4.30 23.99 -10.21
CA SER A 78 4.12 22.75 -10.95
C SER A 78 2.64 22.74 -11.32
N PRO A 79 2.29 22.67 -12.61
CA PRO A 79 0.92 22.85 -13.07
C PRO A 79 0.07 21.80 -12.37
N ARG A 80 -0.62 22.23 -11.32
CA ARG A 80 -1.79 21.54 -10.81
C ARG A 80 -2.82 21.78 -11.89
N GLY A 81 -2.85 20.87 -12.86
CA GLY A 81 -3.98 20.73 -13.73
C GLY A 81 -5.19 20.54 -12.82
N ASP A 82 -6.10 21.51 -12.88
CA ASP A 82 -7.48 21.27 -12.50
C ASP A 82 -7.90 19.98 -13.21
N PRO A 83 -8.51 19.00 -12.52
CA PRO A 83 -9.29 17.99 -13.21
C PRO A 83 -10.48 18.74 -13.80
N ALA A 84 -10.28 19.27 -15.00
CA ALA A 84 -11.38 19.56 -15.90
C ALA A 84 -12.29 18.33 -15.83
N SER A 85 -13.59 18.57 -15.65
CA SER A 85 -14.65 17.62 -15.93
C SER A 85 -14.56 17.26 -17.42
N GLY A 86 -13.57 16.43 -17.72
CA GLY A 86 -13.41 15.74 -18.98
C GLY A 86 -14.37 14.59 -18.93
N ASP A 87 -15.37 14.71 -19.80
CA ASP A 87 -16.04 13.60 -20.45
C ASP A 87 -15.14 12.36 -20.45
N ILE A 88 -15.67 11.23 -19.98
CA ILE A 88 -14.98 9.94 -19.91
C ILE A 88 -14.90 9.42 -21.36
N SER A 89 -14.04 10.08 -22.14
CA SER A 89 -13.65 9.63 -23.46
C SER A 89 -12.69 8.47 -23.30
N ASP A 90 -13.02 7.42 -24.03
CA ASP A 90 -12.37 6.13 -24.19
C ASP A 90 -10.84 6.14 -23.94
N PRO A 91 -10.30 5.31 -23.01
CA PRO A 91 -8.87 5.28 -22.67
C PRO A 91 -7.94 4.70 -23.75
N SER A 92 -8.38 4.62 -25.00
CA SER A 92 -7.70 3.88 -26.07
C SER A 92 -6.79 4.72 -26.99
N GLU A 93 -6.78 6.06 -26.93
CA GLU A 93 -6.01 6.90 -27.89
C GLU A 93 -5.06 7.98 -27.30
N VAL A 94 -4.56 7.82 -26.07
CA VAL A 94 -3.50 8.75 -25.57
C VAL A 94 -2.12 8.37 -26.13
N GLY A 95 -1.64 9.22 -27.04
CA GLY A 95 -0.44 9.11 -27.86
C GLY A 95 0.83 8.52 -27.21
N GLU A 96 1.49 7.66 -27.99
CA GLU A 96 2.68 6.88 -27.61
C GLU A 96 3.98 7.71 -27.43
N SER A 97 4.01 9.01 -27.77
CA SER A 97 5.26 9.75 -28.01
C SER A 97 6.04 10.22 -26.78
N HIS A 98 5.52 10.08 -25.55
CA HIS A 98 6.23 10.52 -24.34
C HIS A 98 6.19 9.49 -23.19
N ARG A 99 6.14 8.20 -23.51
CA ARG A 99 6.33 7.17 -22.47
C ARG A 99 7.79 7.23 -22.01
N SER A 100 7.99 7.55 -20.73
CA SER A 100 9.30 7.60 -20.08
C SER A 100 10.11 6.36 -20.47
N PRO A 101 11.40 6.48 -20.82
CA PRO A 101 12.22 5.33 -21.24
C PRO A 101 12.23 4.23 -20.18
N TRP A 102 12.13 4.59 -18.90
CA TRP A 102 11.95 3.66 -17.77
C TRP A 102 10.75 2.74 -17.91
N ILE A 103 9.60 3.26 -18.36
CA ILE A 103 8.36 2.48 -18.49
C ILE A 103 8.54 1.42 -19.58
N LYS A 104 9.13 1.81 -20.71
CA LYS A 104 9.39 0.90 -21.83
C LYS A 104 10.34 -0.22 -21.41
N GLU A 105 11.46 0.14 -20.77
CA GLU A 105 12.47 -0.82 -20.34
C GLU A 105 11.94 -1.81 -19.30
N ILE A 106 11.23 -1.32 -18.28
CA ILE A 106 10.61 -2.17 -17.25
C ILE A 106 9.63 -3.17 -17.87
N LEU A 107 8.75 -2.71 -18.77
CA LEU A 107 7.79 -3.60 -19.43
C LEU A 107 8.47 -4.61 -20.35
N ASN A 108 9.56 -4.23 -21.03
CA ASN A 108 10.33 -5.15 -21.86
C ASN A 108 10.92 -6.29 -21.02
N HIS A 109 11.57 -5.97 -19.90
CA HIS A 109 12.12 -6.98 -19.00
C HIS A 109 11.05 -7.88 -18.40
N LEU A 110 9.93 -7.30 -17.93
CA LEU A 110 8.82 -8.08 -17.41
C LEU A 110 8.28 -9.01 -18.49
N LYS A 111 8.01 -8.54 -19.71
CA LYS A 111 7.51 -9.38 -20.81
C LYS A 111 8.47 -10.49 -21.24
N SER A 112 9.77 -10.29 -21.09
CA SER A 112 10.78 -11.33 -21.39
C SER A 112 10.92 -12.39 -20.29
N ALA A 113 10.43 -12.10 -19.08
CA ALA A 113 10.58 -12.99 -17.95
C ALA A 113 9.51 -14.10 -17.95
N PRO A 114 9.80 -15.27 -17.33
CA PRO A 114 8.80 -16.30 -17.09
C PRO A 114 7.58 -15.74 -16.35
N TYR A 115 6.38 -16.11 -16.82
CA TYR A 115 5.10 -15.59 -16.31
C TYR A 115 4.95 -14.08 -16.38
N GLU A 116 5.75 -13.41 -17.22
CA GLU A 116 5.84 -11.96 -17.29
C GLU A 116 6.05 -11.31 -15.90
N SER A 117 6.85 -11.96 -15.06
CA SER A 117 6.99 -11.64 -13.65
C SER A 117 8.43 -11.65 -13.16
N MET A 118 8.77 -10.68 -12.30
CA MET A 118 10.09 -10.58 -11.70
C MET A 118 10.00 -10.00 -10.29
N THR A 119 10.92 -10.36 -9.41
CA THR A 119 11.11 -9.64 -8.15
C THR A 119 11.65 -8.24 -8.44
N SER A 120 11.44 -7.29 -7.52
CA SER A 120 12.01 -5.95 -7.68
C SER A 120 13.55 -5.95 -7.69
N ALA A 121 14.19 -6.95 -7.07
CA ALA A 121 15.65 -7.09 -7.09
C ALA A 121 16.13 -7.58 -8.47
N GLU A 122 15.56 -8.66 -8.99
CA GLU A 122 15.87 -9.17 -10.34
C GLU A 122 15.62 -8.08 -11.38
N LEU A 123 14.45 -7.42 -11.36
CA LEU A 123 14.14 -6.35 -12.31
C LEU A 123 15.17 -5.21 -12.24
N ARG A 124 15.65 -4.86 -11.04
CA ARG A 124 16.68 -3.84 -10.88
C ARG A 124 18.02 -4.30 -11.48
N GLU A 125 18.44 -5.53 -11.19
CA GLU A 125 19.67 -6.11 -11.74
C GLU A 125 19.66 -6.12 -13.27
N HIS A 126 18.54 -6.50 -13.88
CA HIS A 126 18.39 -6.45 -15.34
C HIS A 126 18.52 -5.03 -15.90
N VAL A 127 17.95 -4.03 -15.22
CA VAL A 127 18.04 -2.62 -15.63
C VAL A 127 19.44 -2.04 -15.38
N GLU A 128 20.17 -2.51 -14.36
CA GLU A 128 21.58 -2.16 -14.12
C GLU A 128 22.51 -2.69 -15.21
N CYS A 129 22.11 -3.73 -15.95
CA CYS A 129 22.80 -4.26 -17.11
C CYS A 129 22.37 -3.62 -18.45
N GLY A 130 21.30 -2.81 -18.46
CA GLY A 130 20.68 -2.25 -19.66
C GLY A 130 21.14 -0.83 -20.04
N GLU A 131 20.44 -0.22 -21.01
CA GLU A 131 20.75 1.14 -21.50
C GLU A 131 20.57 2.22 -20.43
N LEU A 132 19.69 1.96 -19.45
CA LEU A 132 19.37 2.90 -18.37
C LEU A 132 20.28 2.75 -17.14
N ALA A 133 21.30 1.89 -17.18
CA ALA A 133 22.22 1.66 -16.08
C ALA A 133 22.87 2.94 -15.55
N ASN A 134 23.29 3.84 -16.45
CA ASN A 134 23.90 5.11 -16.07
C ASN A 134 22.91 6.04 -15.36
N LEU A 135 21.65 6.05 -15.79
CA LEU A 135 20.60 6.84 -15.12
C LEU A 135 20.27 6.27 -13.74
N LEU A 136 20.29 4.94 -13.61
CA LEU A 136 20.06 4.28 -12.33
C LEU A 136 21.15 4.62 -11.31
N LYS A 137 22.42 4.62 -11.73
CA LYS A 137 23.57 5.04 -10.89
C LYS A 137 23.45 6.48 -10.39
N VAL A 138 22.85 7.37 -11.19
CA VAL A 138 22.65 8.78 -10.81
C VAL A 138 21.45 8.92 -9.85
N SER A 139 20.34 8.23 -10.12
CA SER A 139 19.13 8.35 -9.30
C SER A 139 18.16 7.18 -9.51
N ASP A 140 17.88 6.46 -8.42
CA ASP A 140 16.85 5.41 -8.37
C ASP A 140 15.41 5.95 -8.47
N LYS A 141 15.20 7.27 -8.33
CA LYS A 141 13.85 7.83 -8.26
C LYS A 141 13.06 7.58 -9.53
N GLY A 142 13.69 7.70 -10.71
CA GLY A 142 13.04 7.47 -12.00
C GLY A 142 12.48 6.06 -12.13
N TYR A 143 13.27 5.06 -11.73
CA TYR A 143 12.90 3.65 -11.70
C TYR A 143 11.67 3.39 -10.81
N TYR A 144 11.70 3.81 -9.55
CA TYR A 144 10.57 3.58 -8.63
C TYR A 144 9.32 4.36 -9.02
N HIS A 145 9.46 5.58 -9.54
CA HIS A 145 8.33 6.36 -10.04
C HIS A 145 7.68 5.71 -11.27
N ALA A 146 8.46 5.10 -12.16
CA ALA A 146 7.94 4.36 -13.30
C ALA A 146 7.13 3.13 -12.87
N ILE A 147 7.64 2.33 -11.93
CA ILE A 147 6.89 1.20 -11.33
C ILE A 147 5.58 1.70 -10.70
N GLY A 148 5.65 2.75 -9.87
CA GLY A 148 4.46 3.31 -9.23
C GLY A 148 3.44 3.91 -10.22
N ARG A 149 3.89 4.37 -11.40
CA ARG A 149 2.99 4.82 -12.48
C ARG A 149 2.34 3.63 -13.18
N LEU A 150 3.12 2.61 -13.54
CA LEU A 150 2.62 1.37 -14.14
C LEU A 150 1.59 0.68 -13.25
N ALA A 151 1.83 0.64 -11.94
CA ALA A 151 0.91 0.06 -10.97
C ALA A 151 -0.41 0.84 -10.86
N ARG A 152 -0.34 2.18 -10.82
CA ARG A 152 -1.54 3.04 -10.83
C ARG A 152 -2.35 2.94 -12.12
N GLN A 153 -1.69 2.68 -13.25
CA GLN A 153 -2.34 2.44 -14.53
C GLN A 153 -2.95 1.03 -14.64
N GLY A 154 -2.76 0.16 -13.63
CA GLY A 154 -3.22 -1.23 -13.67
C GLY A 154 -2.51 -2.06 -14.73
N ILE A 155 -1.35 -1.63 -15.25
CA ILE A 155 -0.59 -2.38 -16.25
C ILE A 155 0.23 -3.48 -15.57
N ILE A 156 0.75 -3.17 -14.38
CA ILE A 156 1.43 -4.12 -13.52
C ILE A 156 0.71 -4.19 -12.17
N THR A 157 0.83 -5.33 -11.51
CA THR A 157 0.38 -5.55 -10.15
C THR A 157 1.49 -6.15 -9.31
N LYS A 158 1.45 -5.91 -7.99
CA LYS A 158 2.46 -6.40 -7.05
C LYS A 158 1.84 -7.48 -6.16
N GLU A 159 2.36 -8.69 -6.25
CA GLU A 159 1.92 -9.84 -5.44
C GLU A 159 3.16 -10.57 -4.92
N ASN A 160 3.22 -10.84 -3.61
CA ASN A 160 4.33 -11.59 -2.98
C ASN A 160 5.74 -11.08 -3.30
N ASN A 161 5.95 -9.75 -3.24
CA ASN A 161 7.22 -9.08 -3.58
C ASN A 161 7.70 -9.27 -5.03
N ARG A 162 6.82 -9.73 -5.91
CA ARG A 162 7.02 -9.78 -7.35
C ARG A 162 6.11 -8.78 -8.05
N LEU A 163 6.60 -8.27 -9.17
CA LEU A 163 5.86 -7.43 -10.10
C LEU A 163 5.42 -8.33 -11.25
N PHE A 164 4.14 -8.30 -11.57
CA PHE A 164 3.52 -9.03 -12.67
C PHE A 164 2.92 -8.04 -13.65
N THR A 165 2.96 -8.33 -14.94
CA THR A 165 1.93 -7.79 -15.84
C THR A 165 0.58 -8.43 -15.49
N VAL A 166 -0.55 -7.77 -15.81
CA VAL A 166 -1.88 -8.34 -15.53
C VAL A 166 -2.05 -9.72 -16.19
N ALA A 167 -1.67 -9.83 -17.47
CA ALA A 167 -1.68 -11.10 -18.20
C ALA A 167 -0.74 -12.16 -17.58
N GLY A 168 0.43 -11.73 -17.10
CA GLY A 168 1.38 -12.59 -16.41
C GLY A 168 0.82 -13.18 -15.12
N LEU A 169 0.10 -12.36 -14.33
CA LEU A 169 -0.52 -12.82 -13.10
C LEU A 169 -1.63 -13.85 -13.36
N GLU A 170 -2.45 -13.62 -14.39
CA GLU A 170 -3.50 -14.58 -14.79
C GLU A 170 -2.91 -15.92 -15.20
N LYS A 171 -1.85 -15.91 -16.03
CA LYS A 171 -1.11 -17.13 -16.40
C LYS A 171 -0.55 -17.84 -15.18
N TYR A 172 0.07 -17.08 -14.26
CA TYR A 172 0.64 -17.63 -13.03
C TYR A 172 -0.43 -18.29 -12.15
N LYS A 173 -1.62 -17.69 -12.03
CA LYS A 173 -2.75 -18.25 -11.27
C LYS A 173 -3.37 -19.46 -11.97
N ALA A 174 -3.48 -19.44 -13.29
CA ALA A 174 -4.07 -20.53 -14.08
C ALA A 174 -3.23 -21.82 -14.02
N ASP A 175 -1.91 -21.69 -14.01
CA ASP A 175 -0.99 -22.84 -13.92
C ASP A 175 -1.06 -23.56 -12.56
N GLY A 176 -1.79 -23.02 -11.59
CA GLY A 176 -1.82 -23.55 -10.23
C GLY A 176 -0.43 -23.60 -9.60
N SER A 177 0.47 -22.73 -10.07
CA SER A 177 1.85 -22.68 -9.59
C SER A 177 1.84 -22.58 -8.08
N PRO A 178 2.67 -23.38 -7.37
CA PRO A 178 2.71 -23.35 -5.92
C PRO A 178 2.90 -21.90 -5.48
N ALA A 179 2.16 -21.52 -4.43
CA ALA A 179 2.24 -20.19 -3.85
C ALA A 179 3.71 -19.80 -3.78
N LEU A 180 4.08 -18.74 -4.50
CA LEU A 180 5.48 -18.34 -4.63
C LEU A 180 6.11 -18.39 -3.24
N PRO A 181 7.27 -19.04 -3.09
CA PRO A 181 7.98 -19.00 -1.82
C PRO A 181 8.05 -17.52 -1.47
N HIS A 182 7.46 -17.14 -0.34
CA HIS A 182 7.44 -15.74 0.10
C HIS A 182 8.90 -15.35 0.22
N GLY A 183 9.43 -14.74 -0.84
CA GLY A 183 10.83 -14.91 -1.20
C GLY A 183 11.64 -14.47 0.00
N ALA A 184 12.31 -15.43 0.66
CA ALA A 184 12.69 -15.38 2.07
C ALA A 184 13.11 -13.96 2.39
N VAL A 185 12.16 -13.15 2.87
CA VAL A 185 12.37 -11.71 2.98
C VAL A 185 13.41 -11.67 4.04
N SER A 186 14.67 -11.41 3.64
CA SER A 186 15.81 -11.42 4.54
C SER A 186 15.31 -10.71 5.77
N GLN A 187 15.11 -11.49 6.84
CA GLN A 187 14.52 -11.00 8.08
C GLN A 187 15.61 -10.17 8.71
N ARG A 188 15.92 -9.03 8.09
CA ARG A 188 16.69 -7.97 8.69
C ARG A 188 15.80 -7.53 9.83
N LYS A 189 16.07 -8.14 10.98
CA LYS A 189 15.51 -7.77 12.27
C LYS A 189 15.87 -6.31 12.44
N SER A 190 14.86 -5.47 12.32
CA SER A 190 15.01 -4.04 12.58
C SER A 190 15.08 -3.93 14.09
N PRO A 191 16.13 -3.36 14.69
CA PRO A 191 16.19 -3.20 16.14
C PRO A 191 14.96 -2.44 16.69
N MET A 192 14.40 -1.52 15.89
CA MET A 192 13.15 -0.82 16.23
C MET A 192 11.92 -1.74 16.20
N ALA A 193 11.90 -2.75 15.34
CA ALA A 193 10.80 -3.71 15.30
C ALA A 193 10.83 -4.62 16.53
N ASP A 194 12.02 -5.08 16.93
CA ASP A 194 12.22 -5.90 18.13
C ASP A 194 11.80 -5.12 19.38
N GLU A 195 12.19 -3.84 19.48
CA GLU A 195 11.79 -2.95 20.57
C GLU A 195 10.26 -2.73 20.64
N ILE A 196 9.59 -2.58 19.49
CA ILE A 196 8.13 -2.44 19.43
C ILE A 196 7.45 -3.70 19.97
N ILE A 197 7.90 -4.88 19.56
CA ILE A 197 7.33 -6.15 20.02
C ILE A 197 7.55 -6.29 21.53
N ALA A 198 8.77 -6.08 22.01
CA ALA A 198 9.10 -6.15 23.44
C ALA A 198 8.24 -5.19 24.28
N PHE A 199 8.01 -3.97 23.81
CA PHE A 199 7.15 -3.00 24.49
C PHE A 199 5.69 -3.46 24.56
N ILE A 200 5.15 -4.03 23.49
CA ILE A 200 3.77 -4.54 23.46
C ILE A 200 3.61 -5.72 24.43
N GLU A 201 4.59 -6.62 24.49
CA GLU A 201 4.61 -7.75 25.44
C GLU A 201 4.59 -7.26 26.89
N VAL A 202 5.44 -6.27 27.23
CA VAL A 202 5.48 -5.67 28.58
C VAL A 202 4.17 -4.93 28.91
N SER A 203 3.49 -4.37 27.92
CA SER A 203 2.23 -3.62 28.10
C SER A 203 0.99 -4.51 28.26
N GLY A 204 1.17 -5.83 28.44
CA GLY A 204 0.07 -6.78 28.58
C GLY A 204 -0.41 -7.37 27.25
N GLY A 205 0.47 -7.41 26.24
CA GLY A 205 0.22 -8.05 24.95
C GLY A 205 -0.50 -7.18 23.92
N SER A 206 -0.91 -5.95 24.27
CA SER A 206 -1.46 -4.98 23.33
C SER A 206 -1.07 -3.54 23.69
N ALA A 207 -0.92 -2.68 22.68
CA ALA A 207 -0.66 -1.25 22.89
C ALA A 207 -1.23 -0.40 21.75
N ARG A 208 -1.57 0.86 22.05
CA ARG A 208 -2.01 1.82 21.03
C ARG A 208 -0.81 2.37 20.26
N ALA A 209 -1.03 2.72 18.99
CA ALA A 209 -0.01 3.33 18.14
C ALA A 209 0.70 4.54 18.79
N GLY A 210 -0.06 5.38 19.50
CA GLY A 210 0.47 6.57 20.19
C GLY A 210 1.37 6.24 21.38
N GLU A 211 1.07 5.18 22.12
CA GLU A 211 1.87 4.70 23.26
C GLU A 211 3.19 4.13 22.75
N ILE A 212 3.13 3.31 21.70
CA ILE A 212 4.32 2.74 21.05
C ILE A 212 5.26 3.84 20.55
N VAL A 213 4.72 4.86 19.86
CA VAL A 213 5.54 5.98 19.37
C VAL A 213 6.12 6.80 20.53
N SER A 214 5.37 6.98 21.61
CA SER A 214 5.84 7.70 22.80
C SER A 214 6.99 6.95 23.49
N HIS A 215 6.90 5.63 23.59
CA HIS A 215 7.97 4.77 24.08
C HIS A 215 9.22 4.83 23.20
N LEU A 216 9.06 4.76 21.88
CA LEU A 216 10.21 4.89 20.95
C LEU A 216 10.90 6.26 21.04
N LEU A 217 10.21 7.30 21.48
CA LEU A 217 10.81 8.62 21.74
C LEU A 217 11.61 8.68 23.04
N THR A 218 11.40 7.74 23.97
CA THR A 218 12.19 7.62 25.21
C THR A 218 13.42 6.72 25.06
N VAL A 219 13.46 5.85 24.05
CA VAL A 219 14.59 4.93 23.80
C VAL A 219 15.65 5.61 22.94
N GLU A 220 16.85 5.82 23.50
CA GLU A 220 17.93 6.64 22.95
C GLU A 220 18.31 6.34 21.47
N PRO A 221 18.46 5.08 21.00
CA PRO A 221 18.78 4.80 19.61
C PRO A 221 17.66 5.15 18.61
N PHE A 222 16.40 5.26 19.07
CA PHE A 222 15.23 5.48 18.20
C PHE A 222 14.66 6.89 18.29
N ALA A 223 14.91 7.59 19.41
CA ALA A 223 14.35 8.90 19.68
C ALA A 223 14.67 9.93 18.58
N GLY A 224 15.93 10.01 18.14
CA GLY A 224 16.37 10.93 17.08
C GLY A 224 15.66 10.70 15.74
N PRO A 225 15.75 9.48 15.16
CA PRO A 225 15.05 9.12 13.93
C PRO A 225 13.54 9.35 13.98
N VAL A 226 12.87 8.90 15.04
CA VAL A 226 11.40 9.00 15.18
C VAL A 226 10.96 10.45 15.38
N ARG A 227 11.73 11.27 16.12
CA ARG A 227 11.45 12.71 16.26
C ARG A 227 11.54 13.44 14.92
N ARG A 228 12.48 13.06 14.06
CA ARG A 228 12.63 13.62 12.71
C ARG A 228 11.51 13.16 11.77
N ASN A 229 11.08 11.92 11.89
CA ASN A 229 10.06 11.35 11.02
C ASN A 229 9.20 10.31 11.75
N LYS A 230 8.06 10.76 12.30
CA LYS A 230 7.11 9.85 12.99
C LYS A 230 6.60 8.75 12.07
N SER A 231 6.50 9.00 10.76
CA SER A 231 6.06 8.01 9.76
C SER A 231 6.98 6.80 9.70
N SER A 232 8.24 6.88 10.14
CA SER A 232 9.12 5.71 10.18
C SER A 232 8.59 4.64 11.12
N ALA A 233 8.11 5.02 12.31
CA ALA A 233 7.56 4.09 13.29
C ALA A 233 6.27 3.43 12.79
N TYR A 234 5.36 4.22 12.20
CA TYR A 234 4.13 3.68 11.59
C TYR A 234 4.41 2.73 10.43
N ASN A 235 5.43 3.00 9.62
CA ASN A 235 5.84 2.10 8.54
C ASN A 235 6.41 0.78 9.09
N VAL A 236 7.10 0.80 10.23
CA VAL A 236 7.56 -0.43 10.90
C VAL A 236 6.37 -1.22 11.43
N LEU A 237 5.39 -0.56 12.06
CA LEU A 237 4.15 -1.21 12.52
C LEU A 237 3.37 -1.85 11.37
N ALA A 238 3.19 -1.14 10.25
CA ALA A 238 2.52 -1.68 9.08
C ALA A 238 3.23 -2.94 8.57
N ARG A 239 4.56 -2.91 8.47
CA ARG A 239 5.35 -4.09 8.07
C ARG A 239 5.25 -5.25 9.05
N LEU A 240 5.14 -4.98 10.35
CA LEU A 240 4.96 -6.03 11.36
C LEU A 240 3.58 -6.69 11.22
N VAL A 241 2.55 -5.92 10.90
CA VAL A 241 1.21 -6.43 10.59
C VAL A 241 1.20 -7.25 9.29
N ASP A 242 1.79 -6.70 8.22
CA ASP A 242 1.87 -7.38 6.92
C ASP A 242 2.63 -8.72 7.01
N ARG A 243 3.55 -8.85 7.98
CA ARG A 243 4.31 -10.07 8.25
C ARG A 243 3.62 -11.04 9.22
N GLY A 244 2.47 -10.67 9.76
CA GLY A 244 1.76 -11.46 10.78
C GLY A 244 2.47 -11.51 12.14
N HIS A 245 3.42 -10.60 12.41
CA HIS A 245 4.02 -10.48 13.74
C HIS A 245 3.16 -9.67 14.71
N LEU A 246 2.27 -8.83 14.17
CA LEU A 246 1.29 -8.07 14.94
C LEU A 246 -0.07 -8.19 14.25
N GLU A 247 -1.13 -8.15 15.05
CA GLU A 247 -2.50 -7.98 14.57
C GLU A 247 -2.94 -6.55 14.86
N ARG A 248 -3.58 -5.91 13.87
CA ARG A 248 -4.17 -4.59 14.03
C ARG A 248 -5.64 -4.75 14.41
N LEU A 249 -5.98 -4.34 15.61
CA LEU A 249 -7.36 -4.29 16.13
C LEU A 249 -7.99 -2.91 15.85
N GLU A 250 -9.27 -2.78 16.17
CA GLU A 250 -9.99 -1.50 16.09
C GLU A 250 -9.30 -0.41 16.95
N GLY A 251 -9.39 0.84 16.50
CA GLY A 251 -8.81 1.97 17.25
C GLY A 251 -7.29 2.08 17.21
N ALA A 252 -6.62 1.50 16.21
CA ALA A 252 -5.15 1.51 16.07
C ALA A 252 -4.41 0.89 17.27
N VAL A 253 -5.02 -0.15 17.83
CA VAL A 253 -4.42 -1.04 18.81
C VAL A 253 -3.69 -2.14 18.07
N TYR A 254 -2.47 -2.46 18.52
CA TYR A 254 -1.66 -3.54 17.99
C TYR A 254 -1.50 -4.60 19.06
N LYS A 255 -1.71 -5.86 18.69
CA LYS A 255 -1.58 -7.03 19.56
C LYS A 255 -0.54 -7.98 18.99
N VAL A 256 0.28 -8.61 19.83
CA VAL A 256 1.10 -9.76 19.40
C VAL A 256 0.14 -10.96 19.26
N PRO A 257 0.06 -11.62 18.09
CA PRO A 257 -0.80 -12.77 17.93
C PRO A 257 -0.42 -13.82 18.97
N GLU A 258 -1.42 -14.37 19.65
CA GLU A 258 -1.21 -15.53 20.52
C GLU A 258 -0.67 -16.62 19.62
N THR A 259 0.63 -16.89 19.75
CA THR A 259 1.30 -17.92 18.96
C THR A 259 0.63 -19.22 19.38
N ASN A 260 -0.36 -19.63 18.60
CA ASN A 260 -1.11 -20.84 18.87
C ASN A 260 -0.12 -21.97 18.61
N GLU A 261 0.50 -22.49 19.67
CA GLU A 261 1.56 -23.51 19.62
C GLU A 261 1.13 -24.75 18.79
N ALA A 262 -0.18 -24.92 18.59
CA ALA A 262 -0.77 -25.92 17.70
C ALA A 262 -0.32 -25.82 16.23
N SER A 263 0.01 -24.63 15.72
CA SER A 263 0.41 -24.44 14.31
C SER A 263 1.90 -24.67 14.07
N ALA A 264 2.75 -24.43 15.08
CA ALA A 264 4.20 -24.62 14.96
C ALA A 264 4.62 -26.10 14.92
N ASN A 265 3.80 -27.00 15.46
CA ASN A 265 4.06 -28.44 15.43
C ASN A 265 3.51 -29.16 14.17
N ALA A 266 2.70 -28.50 13.34
CA ALA A 266 2.13 -29.13 12.14
C ALA A 266 3.11 -29.22 10.96
N GLU A 267 4.07 -28.29 10.85
CA GLU A 267 5.07 -28.30 9.77
C GLU A 267 6.27 -29.22 10.04
N ALA A 268 6.46 -29.70 11.27
CA ALA A 268 7.58 -30.56 11.63
C ALA A 268 7.33 -32.07 11.39
N THR A 269 6.08 -32.50 11.16
CA THR A 269 5.72 -33.94 11.12
C THR A 269 5.51 -34.55 9.73
N HIS A 270 5.73 -33.83 8.62
CA HIS A 270 5.50 -34.39 7.28
C HIS A 270 6.68 -34.28 6.31
N TYR A 271 7.87 -34.68 6.76
CA TYR A 271 8.88 -35.23 5.86
C TYR A 271 8.92 -36.75 6.06
N PRO A 272 8.31 -37.56 5.18
CA PRO A 272 8.59 -38.99 5.18
C PRO A 272 10.10 -39.14 4.94
N LEU A 273 10.79 -39.73 5.91
CA LEU A 273 12.15 -40.24 5.77
C LEU A 273 12.20 -41.12 4.51
N MET A 274 12.62 -40.54 3.39
CA MET A 274 13.00 -41.30 2.20
C MET A 274 14.23 -42.11 2.60
N GLY A 275 13.99 -43.39 2.90
CA GLY A 275 15.02 -44.35 3.25
C GLY A 275 16.07 -44.40 2.15
N ASN A 276 17.31 -44.03 2.51
CA ASN A 276 18.49 -44.35 1.73
C ASN A 276 18.62 -45.88 1.64
N LYS A 277 18.15 -46.45 0.53
CA LYS A 277 18.58 -47.78 0.10
C LYS A 277 19.99 -47.65 -0.46
N THR A 278 20.98 -47.83 0.40
CA THR A 278 22.32 -48.24 -0.02
C THR A 278 22.22 -49.67 -0.56
N GLY A 279 22.15 -49.80 -1.89
CA GLY A 279 22.39 -51.06 -2.56
C GLY A 279 23.90 -51.29 -2.65
N ALA A 280 24.39 -52.26 -1.89
CA ALA A 280 25.61 -52.98 -2.19
C ALA A 280 25.18 -54.31 -2.83
N ASP A 281 25.60 -54.53 -4.06
CA ASP A 281 25.97 -55.82 -4.67
C ASP A 281 26.76 -55.54 -5.95
#